data_AF-F2JJU5-F1
#
_entry.id   AF-F2JJU5-F1
#
_cell.length_a   1.000
_cell.length_b   1.000
_cell.length_c   1.000
_cell.angle_alpha   90.00
_cell.angle_beta   90.00
_cell.angle_gamma   90.00
#
_symmetry.space_group_name_H-M   'P 1'
#
loop_
_entity.id
_entity.type
_entity.pdbx_description
1 polymer ?
#
loop_
_entity_poly.entity_id
_entity_poly.type
_entity_poly.pdbx_seq_one_letter_code
_entity_poly.pdbx_strand_id
1 'polypeptide(L)'
;MGIVETFFDDLKKNINETLKDMIREVIHEETTDKWLNKKQLAEYWGVSQGYINKNLNEIPHSKSTPIAFKRSLADQWRMGELKRLEVEKMNKVSIKNYKSNNFKVGQ
;
A
#
# COMPACT_ATOMS: atom_id res chain seq x y z
N MET A 1 -32.81 24.69 -26.86
CA MET A 1 -31.73 24.23 -25.96
C MET A 1 -31.15 25.45 -25.31
N GLY A 2 -31.33 25.57 -23.99
CA GLY A 2 -30.88 26.73 -23.23
C GLY A 2 -29.37 26.67 -23.01
N ILE A 3 -28.70 27.83 -23.03
CA ILE A 3 -27.25 27.99 -22.80
C ILE A 3 -26.81 27.27 -21.51
N VAL A 4 -27.69 27.19 -20.51
CA VAL A 4 -27.47 26.50 -19.24
C VAL A 4 -27.39 24.97 -19.41
N GLU A 5 -28.23 24.38 -20.26
CA GLU A 5 -28.23 22.92 -20.51
C GLU A 5 -26.95 22.53 -21.25
N THR A 6 -26.54 23.30 -22.26
CA THR A 6 -25.28 23.10 -22.99
C THR A 6 -24.07 23.23 -22.07
N PHE A 7 -24.08 24.20 -21.15
CA PHE A 7 -23.01 24.39 -20.17
C PHE A 7 -22.87 23.18 -19.23
N PHE A 8 -23.97 22.64 -18.72
CA PHE A 8 -23.93 21.46 -17.84
C PHE A 8 -23.50 20.18 -18.58
N ASP A 9 -23.88 20.03 -19.85
CA ASP A 9 -23.46 18.89 -20.67
C ASP A 9 -21.97 18.96 -21.01
N ASP A 10 -21.44 20.15 -21.32
CA ASP A 10 -20.01 20.38 -21.54
C ASP A 10 -19.20 20.16 -20.24
N LEU A 11 -19.74 20.57 -19.09
CA LEU A 11 -19.09 20.34 -17.78
C LEU A 11 -19.03 18.85 -17.45
N LYS A 12 -20.12 18.11 -17.65
CA LYS A 12 -20.15 16.65 -17.46
C LYS A 12 -19.19 15.94 -18.41
N LYS A 13 -19.12 16.38 -19.66
CA LYS A 13 -18.21 15.82 -20.65
C LYS A 13 -16.75 16.03 -20.25
N ASN A 14 -16.37 17.26 -19.90
CA ASN A 14 -15.01 17.58 -19.46
C ASN A 14 -14.60 16.83 -18.18
N ILE A 15 -15.50 16.73 -17.19
CA ILE A 15 -15.24 15.94 -15.97
C ILE A 15 -15.03 14.47 -16.33
N ASN A 16 -15.88 13.88 -17.18
CA ASN A 16 -15.74 12.49 -17.58
C ASN A 16 -14.48 12.21 -18.41
N GLU A 17 -14.07 13.14 -19.27
CA GLU A 17 -12.82 13.02 -20.03
C GLU A 17 -11.60 13.11 -19.10
N THR A 18 -11.60 14.09 -18.19
CA THR A 18 -10.52 14.25 -17.19
C THR A 18 -10.40 13.02 -16.28
N LEU A 19 -11.53 12.50 -15.80
CA LEU A 19 -11.53 11.28 -14.98
C LEU A 19 -11.06 10.06 -15.77
N LYS A 20 -11.44 9.93 -17.04
CA LYS A 20 -10.98 8.82 -17.90
C LYS A 20 -9.47 8.89 -18.15
N ASP A 21 -8.93 10.08 -18.34
CA ASP A 21 -7.49 10.25 -18.59
C ASP A 21 -6.67 10.00 -17.32
N MET A 22 -7.11 10.51 -16.17
CA MET A 22 -6.48 10.19 -14.88
C MET A 22 -6.53 8.69 -14.56
N ILE A 23 -7.69 8.05 -14.80
CA ILE A 23 -7.83 6.60 -14.60
C ILE A 23 -6.95 5.83 -15.58
N ARG A 24 -6.83 6.27 -16.84
CA ARG A 24 -5.93 5.66 -17.82
C ARG A 24 -4.46 5.80 -17.41
N GLU A 25 -4.04 6.95 -16.94
CA GLU A 25 -2.67 7.17 -16.47
C GLU A 25 -2.34 6.26 -15.29
N VAL A 26 -3.22 6.23 -14.27
CA VAL A 26 -3.07 5.34 -13.11
C VAL A 26 -3.04 3.87 -13.55
N ILE A 27 -3.96 3.46 -14.44
CA ILE A 27 -3.99 2.08 -14.96
C ILE A 27 -2.75 1.78 -15.78
N HIS A 28 -2.22 2.71 -16.57
CA HIS A 28 -1.04 2.50 -17.42
C HIS A 28 0.25 2.40 -16.59
N GLU A 29 0.36 3.20 -15.53
CA GLU A 29 1.44 3.11 -14.54
C GLU A 29 1.38 1.79 -13.75
N GLU A 30 0.18 1.29 -13.44
CA GLU A 30 -0.05 0.00 -12.77
C GLU A 30 0.18 -1.21 -13.70
N THR A 31 -0.26 -1.14 -14.97
CA THR A 31 -0.16 -2.25 -15.94
C THR A 31 1.22 -2.44 -16.54
N THR A 32 2.09 -1.43 -16.49
CA THR A 32 3.53 -1.61 -16.75
C THR A 32 4.22 -2.15 -15.52
N ASP A 33 3.87 -3.38 -15.16
CA ASP A 33 4.43 -4.07 -14.00
C ASP A 33 5.91 -4.37 -14.22
N LYS A 34 6.77 -3.51 -13.67
CA LYS A 34 8.22 -3.57 -13.86
C LYS A 34 8.82 -4.63 -12.93
N TRP A 35 9.76 -5.38 -13.48
CA TRP A 35 10.66 -6.21 -12.70
C TRP A 35 11.79 -5.34 -12.15
N LEU A 36 11.92 -5.30 -10.84
CA LEU A 36 12.91 -4.52 -10.12
C LEU A 36 13.98 -5.44 -9.55
N ASN A 37 15.25 -5.03 -9.61
CA ASN A 37 16.31 -5.72 -8.86
C ASN A 37 16.27 -5.31 -7.37
N LYS A 38 17.07 -5.99 -6.52
CA LYS A 38 17.12 -5.71 -5.07
C LYS A 38 17.37 -4.24 -4.74
N LYS A 39 18.28 -3.58 -5.47
CA LYS A 39 18.63 -2.17 -5.25
C LYS A 39 17.46 -1.26 -5.61
N GLN A 40 16.85 -1.47 -6.76
CA GLN A 40 15.69 -0.70 -7.23
C GLN A 40 14.48 -0.87 -6.32
N LEU A 41 14.22 -2.09 -5.83
CA LEU A 41 13.12 -2.34 -4.89
C LEU A 41 13.37 -1.63 -3.55
N ALA A 42 14.60 -1.68 -3.05
CA ALA A 42 14.99 -0.99 -1.82
C ALA A 42 14.83 0.54 -1.94
N GLU A 43 15.29 1.12 -3.05
CA GLU A 43 15.13 2.54 -3.36
C GLU A 43 13.66 2.94 -3.50
N TYR A 44 12.87 2.15 -4.25
CA TYR A 44 11.43 2.37 -4.42
C TYR A 44 10.68 2.36 -3.09
N TRP A 45 11.06 1.46 -2.19
CA TRP A 45 10.41 1.35 -0.88
C TRP A 45 10.94 2.31 0.18
N GLY A 46 12.05 3.01 -0.08
CA GLY A 46 12.73 3.84 0.91
C GLY A 46 13.35 3.03 2.06
N VAL A 47 13.79 1.79 1.79
CA VAL A 47 14.38 0.88 2.79
C VAL A 47 15.81 0.49 2.43
N SER A 48 16.55 -0.08 3.38
CA SER A 48 17.89 -0.60 3.10
C SER A 48 17.84 -1.90 2.29
N GLN A 49 18.86 -2.17 1.47
CA GLN A 49 18.99 -3.47 0.80
C GLN A 49 19.07 -4.64 1.81
N GLY A 50 19.57 -4.38 3.02
CA GLY A 50 19.59 -5.35 4.12
C GLY A 50 18.19 -5.79 4.53
N TYR A 51 17.21 -4.87 4.53
CA TYR A 51 15.81 -5.20 4.78
C TYR A 51 15.25 -6.16 3.72
N ILE A 52 15.55 -5.91 2.44
CA ILE A 52 15.15 -6.79 1.33
C ILE A 52 15.79 -8.17 1.48
N ASN A 53 17.07 -8.23 1.84
CA ASN A 53 17.79 -9.50 2.02
C ASN A 53 17.24 -10.30 3.22
N LYS A 54 16.88 -9.63 4.31
CA LYS A 54 16.30 -10.27 5.50
C LYS A 54 14.96 -10.94 5.19
N ASN A 55 14.15 -10.28 4.36
CA ASN A 55 12.81 -10.76 3.99
C ASN A 55 12.78 -11.42 2.60
N LEU A 56 13.94 -11.80 2.04
CA LEU A 56 14.05 -12.26 0.65
C LEU A 56 13.18 -13.49 0.37
N ASN A 57 13.11 -14.41 1.33
CA ASN A 57 12.32 -15.65 1.21
C ASN A 57 10.81 -15.40 1.34
N GLU A 58 10.41 -14.25 1.87
CA GLU A 58 9.01 -13.89 2.09
C GLU A 58 8.47 -13.00 0.97
N ILE A 59 9.31 -12.09 0.46
CA ILE A 59 8.95 -11.20 -0.65
C ILE A 59 8.82 -12.03 -1.95
N PRO A 60 7.69 -11.95 -2.68
CA PRO A 60 7.55 -12.62 -3.96
C PRO A 60 8.61 -12.18 -4.99
N HIS A 61 9.38 -13.14 -5.50
CA HIS A 61 10.48 -12.89 -6.43
C HIS A 61 10.60 -13.97 -7.52
N SER A 62 11.41 -13.70 -8.54
CA SER A 62 11.71 -14.66 -9.60
C SER A 62 12.46 -15.87 -9.05
N LYS A 63 12.08 -17.08 -9.49
CA LYS A 63 12.81 -18.31 -9.15
C LYS A 63 14.16 -18.43 -9.87
N SER A 64 14.41 -17.56 -10.85
CA SER A 64 15.64 -17.50 -11.63
C SER A 64 16.63 -16.48 -11.07
N THR A 65 17.92 -16.75 -11.28
CA THR A 65 19.00 -15.78 -11.10
C THR A 65 19.23 -15.00 -12.40
N PRO A 66 19.43 -13.68 -12.36
CA PRO A 66 19.44 -12.81 -11.17
C PRO A 66 18.04 -12.61 -10.59
N ILE A 67 17.96 -12.51 -9.26
CA ILE A 67 16.70 -12.31 -8.53
C ILE A 67 16.09 -10.95 -8.91
N ALA A 68 14.85 -10.98 -9.38
CA ALA A 68 14.04 -9.82 -9.67
C ALA A 68 12.68 -9.91 -8.97
N PHE A 69 12.11 -8.76 -8.66
CA PHE A 69 10.85 -8.62 -7.96
C PHE A 69 9.84 -7.96 -8.89
N LYS A 70 8.70 -8.61 -9.06
CA LYS A 70 7.58 -7.99 -9.75
C LYS A 70 6.99 -6.93 -8.83
N ARG A 71 7.04 -5.64 -9.22
CA ARG A 71 6.68 -4.52 -8.34
C ARG A 71 5.31 -4.74 -7.69
N SER A 72 4.30 -5.08 -8.49
CA SER A 72 2.92 -5.29 -7.99
C SER A 72 2.84 -6.36 -6.88
N LEU A 73 3.52 -7.50 -7.07
CA LEU A 73 3.49 -8.61 -6.11
C LEU A 73 4.27 -8.26 -4.83
N ALA A 74 5.39 -7.57 -4.99
CA ALA A 74 6.17 -7.09 -3.86
C ALA A 74 5.34 -6.08 -3.03
N ASP A 75 4.61 -5.18 -3.68
CA ASP A 75 3.78 -4.17 -3.01
C ASP A 75 2.57 -4.80 -2.30
N GLN A 76 1.92 -5.78 -2.92
CA GLN A 76 0.85 -6.55 -2.27
C GLN A 76 1.35 -7.22 -0.97
N TRP A 77 2.53 -7.83 -1.01
CA TRP A 77 3.15 -8.39 0.18
C TRP A 77 3.45 -7.31 1.23
N ARG A 78 4.02 -6.18 0.82
CA ARG A 78 4.35 -5.07 1.73
C ARG A 78 3.12 -4.48 2.41
N MET A 79 2.03 -4.30 1.68
CA MET A 79 0.76 -3.83 2.25
C MET A 79 0.18 -4.84 3.24
N GLY A 80 0.32 -6.14 2.98
CA GLY A 80 -0.04 -7.19 3.92
C GLY A 80 0.77 -7.12 5.22
N GLU A 81 2.08 -6.89 5.10
CA GLU A 81 2.99 -6.78 6.25
C GLU A 81 2.69 -5.53 7.10
N LEU A 82 2.40 -4.38 6.46
CA LEU A 82 1.99 -3.17 7.17
C LEU A 82 0.69 -3.38 7.97
N LYS A 83 -0.30 -4.05 7.37
CA LYS A 83 -1.55 -4.39 8.09
C LYS A 83 -1.30 -5.32 9.28
N ARG A 84 -0.39 -6.29 9.16
CA ARG A 84 0.00 -7.15 10.29
C ARG A 84 0.63 -6.33 11.42
N LEU A 85 1.54 -5.41 11.10
CA LEU A 85 2.19 -4.54 12.08
C LEU A 85 1.20 -3.60 12.79
N GLU A 86 0.19 -3.09 12.08
CA GLU A 86 -0.88 -2.28 12.67
C GLU A 86 -1.71 -3.07 13.69
N VAL A 87 -2.10 -4.31 13.34
CA VAL A 87 -2.83 -5.21 14.24
C VAL A 87 -2.00 -5.57 15.48
N GLU A 88 -0.71 -5.85 15.32
CA GLU A 88 0.19 -6.11 16.44
C GLU A 88 0.34 -4.90 17.37
N LYS A 89 0.39 -3.70 16.81
CA LYS A 89 0.47 -2.45 17.59
C LYS A 89 -0.81 -2.22 18.39
N MET A 90 -1.99 -2.48 17.82
CA MET A 90 -3.27 -2.37 18.53
C MET A 90 -3.38 -3.40 19.67
N ASN A 91 -2.98 -4.65 19.43
CA ASN A 91 -3.01 -5.71 20.45
C ASN A 91 -2.08 -5.40 21.64
N LYS A 92 -0.94 -4.75 21.41
CA LYS A 92 -0.01 -4.35 22.49
C LYS A 92 -0.54 -3.23 23.39
N VAL A 93 -1.49 -2.41 22.92
CA VAL A 93 -2.07 -1.30 23.72
C VAL A 93 -3.17 -1.79 24.67
N SER A 94 -3.76 -2.98 24.44
CA SER A 94 -4.95 -3.44 25.17
C SER A 94 -4.70 -4.04 26.57
N ILE A 95 -3.46 -4.39 26.95
CA ILE A 95 -3.21 -5.18 28.18
C ILE A 95 -2.66 -4.35 29.37
N LYS A 96 -2.16 -3.13 29.14
CA LYS A 96 -1.51 -2.35 30.23
C LYS A 96 -2.43 -1.44 31.05
N ASN A 97 -3.69 -1.22 30.64
CA ASN A 97 -4.62 -0.37 31.39
C ASN A 97 -5.54 -1.14 32.37
N TYR A 98 -5.34 -2.45 32.55
CA TYR A 98 -6.15 -3.30 33.45
C TYR A 98 -5.42 -3.70 34.74
N LYS A 99 -4.72 -2.76 35.40
CA LYS A 99 -4.39 -2.85 36.84
C LYS A 99 -4.40 -1.41 37.37
N SER A 100 -5.40 -0.97 38.14
CA SER A 100 -5.51 -1.28 39.56
C SER A 100 -6.81 -0.64 40.09
N ASN A 101 -7.91 -1.37 40.15
CA ASN A 101 -9.03 -0.97 41.01
C ASN A 101 -8.77 -1.52 42.41
N ASN A 102 -8.65 -0.58 43.35
CA ASN A 102 -8.44 -0.79 44.78
C ASN A 102 -9.41 -1.82 45.37
N PHE A 103 -8.93 -3.02 45.67
CA PHE A 103 -9.62 -3.93 46.58
C PHE A 103 -9.09 -3.67 48.00
N LYS A 104 -9.77 -2.80 48.76
CA LYS A 104 -9.62 -2.73 50.22
C LYS A 104 -10.69 -3.60 50.85
N VAL A 105 -10.28 -4.77 51.35
CA VAL A 105 -11.05 -5.54 52.33
C VAL A 105 -11.03 -4.78 53.66
N GLY A 106 -12.20 -4.37 54.13
CA GLY A 106 -12.40 -3.78 55.45
C GLY A 106 -12.69 -4.86 56.50
N GLN A 107 -11.99 -4.76 57.63
CA GLN A 107 -12.16 -5.55 58.85
C GLN A 107 -13.50 -5.25 59.54
#